data_AF-A0A4Y2BEA7-F1
#
_entry.id   AF-A0A4Y2BEA7-F1
#
_cell.length_a   1.000
_cell.length_b   1.000
_cell.length_c   1.000
_cell.angle_alpha   90.00
_cell.angle_beta   90.00
_cell.angle_gamma   90.00
#
_symmetry.space_group_name_H-M   'P 1'
#
loop_
_entity.id
_entity.type
_entity.pdbx_description
1 polymer ?
#
loop_
_entity_poly.entity_id
_entity_poly.type
_entity_poly.pdbx_seq_one_letter_code
_entity_poly.pdbx_strand_id
1 'polypeptide(L)'
;MVLSHGQAVVERGFFIKNIEDENLKVESYVAKRLILDELKKCGGVGNVKITRKLRLYAKNAHNKYVENIDEQKLQCQNDEKNKKRKRITDELNDLK
;
A
#
# COMPACT_ATOMS: atom_id res chain seq x y z
N MET A 1 11.14 -0.30 47.15
CA MET A 1 11.46 -1.34 46.13
C MET A 1 10.50 -1.12 44.97
N VAL A 2 10.97 -0.49 43.89
CA VAL A 2 10.26 -0.41 42.61
C VAL A 2 11.26 -0.91 41.58
N LEU A 3 11.04 -2.15 41.13
CA LEU A 3 11.72 -2.74 39.99
C LEU A 3 10.85 -2.46 38.78
N SER A 4 11.25 -1.53 37.92
CA SER A 4 10.79 -1.44 36.53
C SER A 4 12.05 -1.49 35.67
N HIS A 5 12.57 -2.68 35.35
CA HIS A 5 12.06 -3.62 34.35
C HIS A 5 11.76 -2.92 33.01
N GLY A 6 12.81 -2.75 32.21
CA GLY A 6 12.67 -2.23 30.86
C GLY A 6 13.96 -1.72 30.22
N GLN A 7 15.08 -2.43 30.38
CA GLN A 7 16.13 -2.36 29.35
C GLN A 7 15.55 -2.92 28.04
N ALA A 8 14.89 -2.07 27.26
CA ALA A 8 14.64 -2.32 25.86
C ALA A 8 15.82 -1.72 25.07
N VAL A 9 17.00 -2.31 25.24
CA VAL A 9 18.00 -2.23 24.18
C VAL A 9 17.35 -2.90 22.98
N VAL A 10 17.21 -2.16 21.89
CA VAL A 10 16.76 -2.74 20.62
C VAL A 10 17.88 -3.66 20.19
N GLU A 11 17.78 -4.94 20.56
CA GLU A 11 18.70 -5.96 20.09
C GLU A 11 18.73 -5.86 18.56
N ARG A 12 19.94 -5.80 17.99
CA ARG A 12 20.22 -5.85 16.55
C ARG A 12 19.88 -7.23 15.98
N GLY A 13 18.66 -7.69 16.23
CA GLY A 13 18.17 -9.05 16.02
C GLY A 13 16.65 -9.14 15.90
N PHE A 14 15.91 -8.04 16.10
CA PHE A 14 14.56 -8.00 15.52
C PHE A 14 14.72 -7.99 14.00
N PHE A 15 14.41 -9.12 13.38
CA PHE A 15 14.03 -9.14 11.98
C PHE A 15 13.02 -8.01 11.82
N ILE A 16 13.40 -6.98 11.06
CA ILE A 16 12.45 -6.06 10.48
C ILE A 16 11.57 -6.97 9.62
N LYS A 17 10.51 -7.55 10.22
CA LYS A 17 9.38 -8.05 9.45
C LYS A 17 9.06 -6.88 8.56
N ASN A 18 9.25 -7.04 7.25
CA ASN A 18 9.03 -5.96 6.30
C ASN A 18 7.60 -5.46 6.54
N ILE A 19 7.45 -4.35 7.27
CA ILE A 19 6.17 -3.73 7.62
C ILE A 19 5.38 -3.44 6.32
N GLU A 20 6.09 -3.34 5.20
CA GLU A 20 5.60 -3.27 3.84
C GLU A 20 4.67 -4.42 3.45
N ASP A 21 4.90 -5.66 3.89
CA ASP A 21 3.99 -6.77 3.61
C ASP A 21 2.69 -6.62 4.44
N GLU A 22 2.75 -6.25 5.72
CA GLU A 22 1.54 -6.08 6.55
C GLU A 22 0.62 -4.93 6.10
N ASN A 23 1.13 -3.94 5.35
CA ASN A 23 0.33 -2.84 4.79
C ASN A 23 -0.22 -3.11 3.37
N LEU A 24 -0.07 -4.33 2.83
CA LEU A 24 -0.68 -4.68 1.54
C LEU A 24 -2.19 -4.90 1.69
N LYS A 25 -2.98 -4.41 0.72
CA LYS A 25 -4.39 -4.78 0.61
C LYS A 25 -4.52 -6.29 0.34
N VAL A 26 -5.59 -6.91 0.84
CA VAL A 26 -5.89 -8.35 0.62
C VAL A 26 -5.80 -8.73 -0.86
N GLU A 27 -6.27 -7.86 -1.76
CA GLU A 27 -6.18 -8.06 -3.21
C GLU A 27 -4.74 -8.21 -3.71
N SER A 28 -3.81 -7.47 -3.13
CA SER A 28 -2.39 -7.53 -3.46
C SER A 28 -1.77 -8.87 -3.02
N TYR A 29 -2.25 -9.45 -1.92
CA TYR A 29 -1.87 -10.81 -1.51
C TYR A 29 -2.37 -11.88 -2.47
N VAL A 30 -3.62 -11.79 -2.90
CA VAL A 30 -4.19 -12.71 -3.90
C VAL A 30 -3.41 -12.63 -5.21
N ALA A 31 -3.09 -11.41 -5.66
CA ALA A 31 -2.29 -11.20 -6.87
C ALA A 31 -0.88 -11.80 -6.73
N LYS A 32 -0.18 -11.56 -5.60
CA LYS A 32 1.14 -12.18 -5.32
C LYS A 32 1.04 -13.71 -5.36
N ARG A 33 -0.01 -14.29 -4.76
CA ARG A 33 -0.20 -15.75 -4.72
C ARG A 33 -0.38 -16.33 -6.13
N LEU A 34 -1.22 -15.70 -6.95
CA LEU A 34 -1.44 -16.09 -8.35
C LEU A 34 -0.14 -16.06 -9.16
N ILE A 35 0.66 -15.01 -9.00
CA ILE A 35 1.97 -14.88 -9.68
C ILE A 35 2.90 -16.02 -9.25
N LEU A 36 3.01 -16.28 -7.94
CA LEU A 36 3.87 -17.35 -7.43
C LEU A 36 3.44 -18.73 -7.91
N ASP A 37 2.14 -19.01 -7.96
CA ASP A 37 1.62 -20.28 -8.44
C ASP A 37 1.89 -20.47 -9.93
N GLU A 38 1.78 -19.40 -10.73
CA GLU A 38 2.10 -19.46 -12.15
C GLU A 38 3.61 -19.61 -12.39
N LEU A 39 4.44 -18.92 -11.62
CA LEU A 39 5.90 -19.08 -11.66
C LEU A 39 6.32 -20.51 -11.33
N LYS A 40 5.68 -21.14 -10.35
CA LYS A 40 5.91 -22.55 -10.01
C LYS A 40 5.58 -23.47 -11.19
N LYS A 41 4.45 -23.25 -11.88
CA LYS A 41 4.09 -24.02 -13.08
C LYS A 41 5.07 -23.83 -14.22
N CYS A 42 5.59 -22.61 -14.40
CA CYS A 42 6.62 -22.33 -15.41
C CYS A 42 8.00 -22.92 -15.05
N GLY A 43 8.19 -23.47 -13.84
CA GLY A 43 9.48 -23.98 -13.39
C GLY A 43 10.46 -22.88 -12.95
N GLY A 44 9.94 -21.72 -12.54
CA GLY A 44 10.71 -20.59 -12.04
C GLY A 44 10.79 -19.40 -13.02
N VAL A 45 11.33 -18.30 -12.52
CA VAL A 45 11.37 -17.00 -13.23
C VAL A 45 12.17 -17.08 -14.54
N GLY A 46 13.26 -17.84 -14.57
CA GLY A 46 14.11 -17.99 -15.75
C GLY A 46 13.41 -18.65 -16.95
N ASN A 47 12.33 -19.38 -16.70
CA ASN A 47 11.59 -20.12 -17.72
C ASN A 47 10.35 -19.36 -18.25
N VAL A 48 10.08 -18.17 -17.71
CA VAL A 48 8.95 -17.34 -18.14
C VAL A 48 9.25 -16.71 -19.49
N LYS A 49 8.49 -17.09 -20.52
CA LYS A 49 8.61 -16.48 -21.85
C LYS A 49 8.05 -15.07 -21.87
N ILE A 50 8.90 -14.07 -22.11
CA ILE A 50 8.49 -12.66 -22.24
C ILE A 50 7.85 -12.43 -23.61
N THR A 51 6.54 -12.62 -23.69
CA THR A 51 5.76 -12.36 -24.90
C THR A 51 5.42 -10.89 -25.07
N ARG A 52 5.08 -10.47 -26.31
CA ARG A 52 4.60 -9.11 -26.58
C ARG A 52 3.34 -8.76 -25.79
N LYS A 53 2.44 -9.73 -25.62
CA LYS A 53 1.21 -9.58 -24.81
C LYS A 53 1.55 -9.30 -23.35
N LEU A 54 2.48 -10.06 -22.76
CA LEU A 54 2.91 -9.85 -21.37
C LEU A 54 3.47 -8.43 -21.17
N ARG A 55 4.30 -7.94 -22.09
CA ARG A 55 4.82 -6.56 -22.04
C ARG A 55 3.71 -5.51 -22.12
N LEU A 56 2.71 -5.73 -22.97
CA LEU A 56 1.56 -4.83 -23.09
C LEU A 56 0.75 -4.80 -21.79
N TYR A 57 0.46 -5.96 -21.21
CA TYR A 57 -0.25 -6.04 -19.94
C TYR A 57 0.53 -5.36 -18.81
N ALA A 58 1.84 -5.58 -18.72
CA ALA A 58 2.68 -4.92 -17.73
C ALA A 58 2.66 -3.39 -17.88
N LYS A 59 2.77 -2.88 -19.11
CA LYS A 59 2.65 -1.44 -19.40
C LYS A 59 1.30 -0.88 -18.97
N ASN A 60 0.21 -1.57 -19.33
CA ASN A 60 -1.14 -1.13 -18.98
C ASN A 60 -1.39 -1.16 -17.48
N ALA A 61 -0.88 -2.17 -16.76
CA ALA A 61 -0.97 -2.25 -15.31
C ALA A 61 -0.22 -1.10 -14.63
N HIS A 62 0.96 -0.75 -15.14
CA HIS A 62 1.71 0.41 -14.64
C HIS A 62 0.95 1.72 -14.88
N ASN A 63 0.39 1.93 -16.07
CA ASN A 63 -0.40 3.13 -16.35
C ASN A 63 -1.60 3.26 -15.39
N LYS A 64 -2.35 2.18 -15.19
CA LYS A 64 -3.46 2.15 -14.22
C LYS A 64 -3.03 2.47 -12.80
N TYR A 65 -1.84 1.99 -12.40
CA TYR A 65 -1.29 2.31 -11.09
C TYR A 65 -0.99 3.80 -10.94
N VAL A 66 -0.38 4.41 -11.97
CA VAL A 66 -0.10 5.86 -11.99
C VAL A 66 -1.40 6.67 -11.94
N GLU A 67 -2.39 6.30 -12.77
CA GLU A 67 -3.73 6.92 -12.76
C GLU A 67 -4.37 6.88 -11.36
N ASN A 68 -4.36 5.71 -10.71
CA ASN A 68 -4.89 5.54 -9.36
C ASN A 68 -4.13 6.37 -8.29
N ILE A 69 -2.81 6.54 -8.42
CA ILE A 69 -2.07 7.44 -7.52
C ILE A 69 -2.55 8.88 -7.67
N ASP A 70 -2.74 9.34 -8.91
CA ASP A 70 -3.16 10.72 -9.17
C ASP A 70 -4.60 10.97 -8.73
N GLU A 71 -5.49 9.98 -8.90
CA GLU A 71 -6.84 10.00 -8.33
C GLU A 71 -6.82 10.10 -6.79
N GLN A 72 -5.98 9.31 -6.11
CA GLN A 72 -5.84 9.36 -4.66
C GLN A 72 -5.35 10.72 -4.17
N LYS A 73 -4.37 11.33 -4.86
CA LYS A 73 -3.92 12.68 -4.53
C LYS A 73 -5.04 13.70 -4.65
N LEU A 74 -5.83 13.63 -5.72
CA LEU A 74 -6.96 14.53 -5.93
C LEU A 74 -8.05 14.35 -4.87
N GLN A 75 -8.36 13.11 -4.50
CA GLN A 75 -9.31 12.79 -3.42
C GLN A 75 -8.83 13.35 -2.09
N CYS A 76 -7.57 13.14 -1.71
CA CYS A 76 -7.00 13.70 -0.48
C CYS A 76 -7.12 15.23 -0.44
N GLN A 77 -6.81 15.92 -1.55
CA GLN A 77 -6.95 17.39 -1.61
C GLN A 77 -8.41 17.84 -1.46
N ASN A 78 -9.36 17.13 -2.07
CA ASN A 78 -10.78 17.45 -1.96
C ASN A 78 -11.31 17.17 -0.55
N ASP A 79 -10.89 16.08 0.08
CA ASP A 79 -11.26 15.73 1.45
C ASP A 79 -10.74 16.77 2.45
N GLU A 80 -9.51 17.27 2.28
CA GLU A 80 -8.99 18.36 3.09
C GLU A 80 -9.80 19.65 2.92
N LYS A 81 -10.13 20.03 1.68
CA LYS A 81 -10.98 21.20 1.42
C LYS A 81 -12.36 21.04 2.06
N ASN A 82 -12.97 19.86 1.96
CA ASN A 82 -14.27 19.57 2.55
C ASN A 82 -14.22 19.57 4.09
N LYS A 83 -13.16 19.01 4.70
CA LYS A 83 -12.94 19.08 6.16
C LYS A 83 -12.81 20.52 6.64
N LYS A 84 -12.05 21.36 5.92
CA LYS A 84 -11.93 22.79 6.24
C LYS A 84 -13.27 23.52 6.17
N ARG A 85 -14.05 23.28 5.11
CA ARG A 85 -15.40 23.86 4.95
C ARG A 85 -16.36 23.42 6.05
N LYS A 86 -16.36 22.15 6.42
CA LYS A 86 -17.19 21.62 7.52
C LYS A 86 -16.84 22.32 8.84
N ARG A 87 -15.56 22.40 9.21
CA ARG A 87 -15.11 23.11 10.43
C ARG A 87 -15.61 24.55 10.50
N ILE A 88 -15.45 25.33 9.42
CA ILE A 88 -15.93 26.72 9.38
C ILE A 88 -17.45 26.80 9.53
N THR A 89 -18.17 25.83 8.96
CA THR A 89 -19.64 25.78 9.03
C THR A 89 -20.11 25.44 10.44
N ASP A 90 -19.42 24.49 11.10
CA ASP A 90 -19.68 24.10 12.48
C ASP A 90 -19.40 25.28 13.43
N GLU A 91 -18.26 25.96 13.27
CA GLU A 91 -17.92 27.18 14.03
C GLU A 91 -18.96 28.30 13.85
N LEU A 92 -19.50 28.49 12.64
CA LEU A 92 -20.56 29.46 12.37
C LEU A 92 -21.89 29.10 13.02
N ASN A 93 -22.21 27.81 13.13
CA ASN A 93 -23.42 27.34 13.79
C ASN A 93 -23.33 27.49 15.31
N ASP A 94 -22.15 27.29 15.91
CA ASP A 94 -21.93 27.43 17.34
C ASP A 94 -21.96 28.90 17.82
N LEU A 95 -21.74 29.86 16.92
CA LEU A 95 -21.80 31.29 17.18
C LEU A 95 -23.21 31.89 17.02
N LYS A 96 -24.21 31.08 16.64
CA LYS A 96 -25.57 31.51 16.29
C LYS A 96 -26.57 31.14 17.37
#